data_AF-A0A286C0M2-F1
#
_entry.id   AF-A0A286C0M2-F1
#
_cell.length_a   1.000
_cell.length_b   1.000
_cell.length_c   1.000
_cell.angle_alpha   90.00
_cell.angle_beta   90.00
_cell.angle_gamma   90.00
#
_symmetry.space_group_name_H-M   'P 1'
#
loop_
_entity.id
_entity.type
_entity.pdbx_description
1 polymer ?
#
loop_
_entity_poly.entity_id
_entity_poly.type
_entity_poly.pdbx_seq_one_letter_code
_entity_poly.pdbx_strand_id
1 'polypeptide(L)'
;MKLNCRLISCCFLLGLAFDIPVTSAESAWQNPVIQGFGKVQSMPEAAVQPSPDREYKILFDVTKAAKAPEQVNPGLEHIARLINIFALAKVPPEKLKIVAVLHGPATAASLDNRYYREKYQFDNPNLELIEVLKRNGVIVYVCGQALAHSGFASSWVNREVTVALAALTVLPVYQLDGYALIPE
;
A
#
# COMPACT_ATOMS: atom_id res chain seq x y z
N MET A 1 -76.41 -36.89 -37.68
CA MET A 1 -75.96 -36.51 -36.32
C MET A 1 -74.78 -35.58 -36.46
N LYS A 2 -74.88 -34.35 -35.91
CA LYS A 2 -73.99 -33.22 -36.19
C LYS A 2 -72.66 -33.34 -35.42
N LEU A 3 -71.54 -33.20 -36.14
CA LEU A 3 -70.21 -32.95 -35.61
C LEU A 3 -70.14 -31.49 -35.11
N ASN A 4 -69.77 -31.28 -33.85
CA ASN A 4 -69.42 -29.96 -33.33
C ASN A 4 -67.94 -29.92 -32.94
N CYS A 5 -67.17 -29.27 -33.80
CA CYS A 5 -65.80 -28.83 -33.59
C CYS A 5 -65.78 -27.78 -32.46
N ARG A 6 -65.03 -28.02 -31.38
CA ARG A 6 -64.73 -27.00 -30.37
C ARG A 6 -63.25 -26.65 -30.46
N LEU A 7 -62.99 -25.41 -30.87
CA LEU A 7 -61.67 -24.78 -30.81
C LEU A 7 -61.21 -24.69 -29.35
N ILE A 8 -60.02 -25.21 -29.06
CA ILE A 8 -59.29 -24.94 -27.82
C ILE A 8 -58.30 -23.81 -28.12
N SER A 9 -58.58 -22.63 -27.55
CA SER A 9 -57.72 -21.45 -27.63
C SER A 9 -56.50 -21.66 -26.73
N CYS A 10 -55.30 -21.70 -27.34
CA CYS A 10 -54.03 -21.85 -26.64
C CYS A 10 -53.49 -20.44 -26.31
N CYS A 11 -53.69 -19.97 -25.08
CA CYS A 11 -53.10 -18.72 -24.59
C CYS A 11 -51.60 -18.91 -24.34
N PHE A 12 -50.78 -18.44 -25.28
CA PHE A 12 -49.35 -18.23 -25.10
C PHE A 12 -49.13 -17.10 -24.07
N LEU A 13 -48.71 -17.45 -22.85
CA LEU A 13 -48.21 -16.49 -21.86
C LEU A 13 -46.75 -16.17 -22.20
N LEU A 14 -46.53 -15.04 -22.89
CA LEU A 14 -45.22 -14.42 -23.06
C LEU A 14 -44.68 -14.02 -21.67
N GLY A 15 -43.70 -14.77 -21.17
CA GLY A 15 -42.93 -14.38 -19.99
C GLY A 15 -42.01 -13.21 -20.35
N LEU A 16 -42.29 -12.03 -19.80
CA LEU A 16 -41.40 -10.88 -19.86
C LEU A 16 -40.15 -11.19 -19.02
N ALA A 17 -39.03 -11.47 -19.69
CA ALA A 17 -37.72 -11.48 -19.06
C ALA A 17 -37.40 -10.04 -18.64
N PHE A 18 -37.49 -9.75 -17.35
CA PHE A 18 -36.93 -8.53 -16.78
C PHE A 18 -35.42 -8.71 -16.71
N ASP A 19 -34.71 -8.12 -17.67
CA ASP A 19 -33.26 -7.91 -17.56
C ASP A 19 -33.01 -6.98 -16.37
N ILE A 20 -32.58 -7.55 -15.24
CA ILE A 20 -32.10 -6.74 -14.11
C ILE A 20 -30.78 -6.14 -14.55
N PRO A 21 -30.66 -4.81 -14.68
CA PRO A 21 -29.37 -4.21 -14.96
C PRO A 21 -28.45 -4.48 -13.77
N VAL A 22 -27.43 -5.30 -13.98
CA VAL A 22 -26.31 -5.44 -13.04
C VAL A 22 -25.51 -4.14 -13.14
N THR A 23 -25.86 -3.16 -12.31
CA THR A 23 -25.05 -1.97 -12.12
C THR A 23 -23.80 -2.38 -11.34
N SER A 24 -22.65 -2.47 -12.01
CA SER A 24 -21.37 -2.60 -11.32
C SER A 24 -21.12 -1.31 -10.54
N ALA A 25 -21.37 -1.33 -9.23
CA ALA A 25 -21.03 -0.22 -8.36
C ALA A 25 -19.51 0.01 -8.44
N GLU A 26 -19.08 1.16 -8.96
CA GLU A 26 -17.67 1.56 -8.91
C GLU A 26 -17.24 1.59 -7.44
N SER A 27 -16.19 0.83 -7.11
CA SER A 27 -15.70 0.78 -5.74
C SER A 27 -15.09 2.12 -5.35
N ALA A 28 -15.59 2.72 -4.27
CA ALA A 28 -15.07 3.98 -3.76
C ALA A 28 -13.61 3.83 -3.29
N TRP A 29 -12.80 4.85 -3.56
CA TRP A 29 -11.44 4.94 -3.03
C TRP A 29 -11.46 5.10 -1.50
N GLN A 30 -10.73 4.23 -0.79
CA GLN A 30 -10.71 4.15 0.66
C GLN A 30 -9.31 3.85 1.21
N ASN A 31 -9.11 4.06 2.51
CA ASN A 31 -7.86 3.79 3.24
C ASN A 31 -8.14 3.31 4.68
N PRO A 32 -8.64 2.07 4.82
CA PRO A 32 -9.25 1.60 6.06
C PRO A 32 -8.30 1.51 7.27
N VAL A 33 -6.99 1.33 7.05
CA VAL A 33 -6.00 1.16 8.13
C VAL A 33 -5.07 2.37 8.21
N ILE A 34 -4.45 2.75 7.10
CA ILE A 34 -3.55 3.92 7.03
C ILE A 34 -4.37 5.12 6.56
N GLN A 35 -5.15 5.71 7.48
CA GLN A 35 -5.98 6.87 7.18
C GLN A 35 -5.14 8.04 6.62
N GLY A 36 -5.72 8.82 5.69
CA GLY A 36 -5.03 9.89 4.97
C GLY A 36 -4.14 9.42 3.80
N PHE A 37 -3.56 8.22 3.87
CA PHE A 37 -2.54 7.75 2.93
C PHE A 37 -2.98 6.49 2.16
N GLY A 38 -2.27 6.13 1.10
CA GLY A 38 -2.35 4.81 0.46
C GLY A 38 -3.75 4.38 -0.01
N LYS A 39 -4.53 5.27 -0.63
CA LYS A 39 -5.89 4.94 -1.10
C LYS A 39 -5.91 3.72 -2.04
N VAL A 40 -6.95 2.90 -1.88
CA VAL A 40 -7.21 1.64 -2.60
C VAL A 40 -8.68 1.53 -3.01
N GLN A 41 -8.98 0.68 -3.98
CA GLN A 41 -10.34 0.26 -4.32
C GLN A 41 -10.51 -1.23 -3.99
N SER A 42 -11.73 -1.63 -3.64
CA SER A 42 -12.05 -3.04 -3.45
C SER A 42 -12.15 -3.75 -4.79
N MET A 43 -11.46 -4.88 -4.92
CA MET A 43 -11.48 -5.72 -6.13
C MET A 43 -11.67 -7.19 -5.71
N PRO A 44 -12.86 -7.59 -5.24
CA PRO A 44 -13.08 -8.93 -4.69
C PRO A 44 -12.88 -10.04 -5.73
N GLU A 45 -13.09 -9.74 -7.01
CA GLU A 45 -12.98 -10.67 -8.14
C GLU A 45 -11.58 -10.70 -8.78
N ALA A 46 -10.59 -10.02 -8.19
CA ALA A 46 -9.22 -10.06 -8.69
C ALA A 46 -8.66 -11.50 -8.65
N ALA A 47 -7.97 -11.90 -9.72
CA ALA A 47 -7.48 -13.27 -9.90
C ALA A 47 -6.47 -13.73 -8.82
N VAL A 48 -5.76 -12.79 -8.21
CA VAL A 48 -4.79 -13.04 -7.14
C VAL A 48 -5.22 -12.28 -5.90
N GLN A 49 -5.50 -13.01 -4.83
CA GLN A 49 -5.86 -12.45 -3.53
C GLN A 49 -4.86 -12.89 -2.45
N PRO A 50 -4.47 -12.00 -1.53
CA PRO A 50 -3.82 -12.41 -0.29
C PRO A 50 -4.73 -13.37 0.48
N SER A 51 -4.15 -14.45 1.01
CA SER A 51 -4.85 -15.39 1.88
C SER A 51 -4.73 -14.91 3.32
N PRO A 52 -5.83 -14.79 4.08
CA PRO A 52 -5.78 -14.40 5.49
C PRO A 52 -5.09 -15.43 6.39
N ASP A 53 -4.86 -16.64 5.88
CA ASP A 53 -4.22 -17.72 6.63
C ASP A 53 -2.69 -17.70 6.56
N ARG A 54 -2.10 -16.94 5.61
CA ARG A 54 -0.65 -16.90 5.39
C ARG A 54 0.03 -15.75 6.14
N GLU A 55 1.27 -15.98 6.56
CA GLU A 55 2.18 -14.91 6.97
C GLU A 55 2.88 -14.32 5.74
N TYR A 56 2.99 -13.00 5.73
CA TYR A 56 3.64 -12.22 4.68
C TYR A 56 4.79 -11.43 5.26
N LYS A 57 6.00 -11.71 4.78
CA LYS A 57 7.21 -10.96 5.07
C LYS A 57 7.60 -10.18 3.83
N ILE A 58 7.57 -8.85 3.90
CA ILE A 58 7.72 -7.98 2.74
C ILE A 58 8.80 -6.94 3.03
N LEU A 59 9.76 -6.84 2.11
CA LEU A 59 10.85 -5.88 2.16
C LEU A 59 10.70 -4.87 1.01
N PHE A 60 10.55 -3.60 1.34
CA PHE A 60 10.54 -2.51 0.37
C PHE A 60 11.93 -1.90 0.21
N ASP A 61 12.38 -1.81 -1.04
CA ASP A 61 13.55 -1.03 -1.42
C ASP A 61 13.11 0.34 -1.95
N VAL A 62 13.22 1.39 -1.12
CA VAL A 62 12.69 2.72 -1.45
C VAL A 62 13.84 3.64 -1.88
N THR A 63 13.82 4.05 -3.14
CA THR A 63 14.96 4.69 -3.80
C THR A 63 14.63 6.07 -4.38
N LYS A 64 13.37 6.33 -4.72
CA LYS A 64 12.96 7.56 -5.40
C LYS A 64 12.73 8.70 -4.43
N ALA A 65 13.04 9.91 -4.86
CA ALA A 65 12.61 11.12 -4.17
C ALA A 65 11.11 11.38 -4.43
N ALA A 66 10.50 12.21 -3.58
CA ALA A 66 9.21 12.81 -3.90
C ALA A 66 9.34 13.72 -5.15
N LYS A 67 8.24 13.93 -5.88
CA LYS A 67 8.24 14.81 -7.06
C LYS A 67 8.47 16.28 -6.70
N ALA A 68 8.11 16.67 -5.49
CA ALA A 68 8.28 18.00 -4.92
C ALA A 68 8.55 17.88 -3.41
N PRO A 69 9.27 18.83 -2.78
CA PRO A 69 9.68 18.74 -1.38
C PRO A 69 8.52 18.72 -0.37
N GLU A 70 7.37 19.27 -0.71
CA GLU A 70 6.14 19.29 0.08
C GLU A 70 5.27 18.04 -0.13
N GLN A 71 5.66 17.13 -1.02
CA GLN A 71 4.94 15.89 -1.29
C GLN A 71 5.54 14.71 -0.55
N VAL A 72 4.66 13.80 -0.12
CA VAL A 72 5.07 12.53 0.50
C VAL A 72 5.86 11.68 -0.50
N ASN A 73 6.86 10.97 0.02
CA ASN A 73 7.65 10.03 -0.73
C ASN A 73 6.78 8.90 -1.32
N PRO A 74 6.88 8.62 -2.63
CA PRO A 74 6.01 7.64 -3.29
C PRO A 74 6.18 6.21 -2.76
N GLY A 75 7.38 5.82 -2.34
CA GLY A 75 7.64 4.49 -1.79
C GLY A 75 7.00 4.31 -0.41
N LEU A 76 7.04 5.34 0.44
CA LEU A 76 6.29 5.32 1.71
C LEU A 76 4.78 5.22 1.47
N GLU A 77 4.26 5.93 0.46
CA GLU A 77 2.85 5.82 0.08
C GLU A 77 2.47 4.44 -0.48
N HIS A 78 3.38 3.79 -1.19
CA HIS A 78 3.17 2.42 -1.65
C HIS A 78 3.09 1.43 -0.49
N ILE A 79 3.86 1.63 0.58
CA ILE A 79 3.75 0.81 1.79
C ILE A 79 2.37 1.00 2.45
N ALA A 80 1.91 2.26 2.58
CA ALA A 80 0.57 2.56 3.09
C ALA A 80 -0.53 1.86 2.28
N ARG A 81 -0.39 1.94 0.94
CA ARG A 81 -1.31 1.27 0.01
C ARG A 81 -1.30 -0.24 0.20
N LEU A 82 -0.13 -0.85 0.37
CA LEU A 82 -0.02 -2.29 0.60
C LEU A 82 -0.77 -2.71 1.87
N ILE A 83 -0.59 -1.99 2.98
CA ILE A 83 -1.29 -2.31 4.23
C ILE A 83 -2.82 -2.22 4.04
N ASN A 84 -3.30 -1.18 3.35
CA ASN A 84 -4.72 -1.03 3.05
C ASN A 84 -5.25 -2.15 2.12
N ILE A 85 -4.49 -2.60 1.12
CA ILE A 85 -4.84 -3.75 0.26
C ILE A 85 -5.00 -5.02 1.10
N PHE A 86 -4.02 -5.30 1.97
CA PHE A 86 -4.03 -6.51 2.81
C PHE A 86 -5.17 -6.48 3.83
N ALA A 87 -5.53 -5.31 4.34
CA ALA A 87 -6.70 -5.13 5.19
C ALA A 87 -8.01 -5.45 4.47
N LEU A 88 -8.16 -5.04 3.20
CA LEU A 88 -9.34 -5.40 2.39
C LEU A 88 -9.40 -6.91 2.11
N ALA A 89 -8.23 -7.56 1.98
CA ALA A 89 -8.12 -9.02 1.89
C ALA A 89 -8.28 -9.73 3.24
N LYS A 90 -8.57 -8.99 4.32
CA LYS A 90 -8.78 -9.51 5.69
C LYS A 90 -7.57 -10.24 6.27
N VAL A 91 -6.36 -9.91 5.82
CA VAL A 91 -5.13 -10.45 6.42
C VAL A 91 -4.95 -9.80 7.80
N PRO A 92 -4.83 -10.58 8.89
CA PRO A 92 -4.59 -10.03 10.21
C PRO A 92 -3.29 -9.22 10.27
N PRO A 93 -3.26 -8.04 10.92
CA PRO A 93 -2.05 -7.20 10.97
C PRO A 93 -0.82 -7.94 11.51
N GLU A 94 -1.00 -8.84 12.47
CA GLU A 94 0.08 -9.64 13.04
C GLU A 94 0.73 -10.62 12.06
N LYS A 95 0.06 -10.96 10.95
CA LYS A 95 0.59 -11.80 9.87
C LYS A 95 1.29 -10.99 8.78
N LEU A 96 1.28 -9.66 8.85
CA LEU A 96 1.90 -8.78 7.87
C LEU A 96 3.15 -8.13 8.48
N LYS A 97 4.33 -8.64 8.11
CA LYS A 97 5.64 -8.13 8.55
C LYS A 97 6.23 -7.30 7.41
N ILE A 98 6.40 -6.00 7.65
CA ILE A 98 6.91 -5.08 6.62
C ILE A 98 8.18 -4.41 7.13
N VAL A 99 9.20 -4.45 6.28
CA VAL A 99 10.44 -3.71 6.45
C VAL A 99 10.64 -2.83 5.23
N ALA A 100 11.12 -1.61 5.42
CA ALA A 100 11.47 -0.71 4.34
C ALA A 100 12.85 -0.14 4.57
N VAL A 101 13.61 0.09 3.50
CA VAL A 101 14.87 0.82 3.58
C VAL A 101 14.90 1.97 2.59
N LEU A 102 15.10 3.17 3.12
CA LEU A 102 15.26 4.41 2.35
C LEU A 102 16.73 4.58 1.97
N HIS A 103 17.03 4.77 0.69
CA HIS A 103 18.37 5.15 0.23
C HIS A 103 18.34 5.90 -1.11
N GLY A 104 19.52 6.29 -1.59
CA GLY A 104 19.62 7.12 -2.79
C GLY A 104 18.81 8.42 -2.65
N PRO A 105 18.10 8.85 -3.69
CA PRO A 105 17.21 10.01 -3.65
C PRO A 105 16.14 10.00 -2.54
N ALA A 106 15.71 8.83 -2.05
CA ALA A 106 14.72 8.74 -0.97
C ALA A 106 15.28 9.12 0.42
N THR A 107 16.60 9.21 0.58
CA THR A 107 17.27 9.40 1.88
C THR A 107 16.71 10.59 2.68
N ALA A 108 16.42 11.70 2.01
CA ALA A 108 15.91 12.92 2.65
C ALA A 108 14.53 12.73 3.33
N ALA A 109 13.72 11.75 2.90
CA ALA A 109 12.44 11.46 3.54
C ALA A 109 12.58 11.04 5.01
N SER A 110 13.75 10.53 5.40
CA SER A 110 14.04 10.08 6.77
C SER A 110 14.37 11.20 7.76
N LEU A 111 14.63 12.43 7.30
CA LEU A 111 15.09 13.52 8.15
C LEU A 111 13.99 13.99 9.11
N ASP A 112 14.36 14.57 10.25
CA ASP A 112 13.42 15.28 11.09
C ASP A 112 12.94 16.59 10.41
N ASN A 113 11.94 17.23 11.02
CA ASN A 113 11.34 18.43 10.45
C ASN A 113 12.33 19.60 10.36
N ARG A 114 13.23 19.73 11.33
CA ARG A 114 14.16 20.85 11.42
C ARG A 114 15.12 20.81 10.23
N TYR A 115 15.83 19.70 10.07
CA TYR A 115 16.88 19.59 9.05
C TYR A 115 16.30 19.48 7.64
N TYR A 116 15.11 18.87 7.49
CA TYR A 116 14.41 18.90 6.22
C TYR A 116 14.02 20.33 5.83
N ARG A 117 13.48 21.12 6.77
CA ARG A 117 13.14 22.53 6.53
C ARG A 117 14.36 23.40 6.21
N GLU A 118 15.47 23.19 6.90
CA GLU A 118 16.74 23.87 6.59
C GLU A 118 17.20 23.60 5.15
N LYS A 119 16.98 22.39 4.62
CA LYS A 119 17.43 22.01 3.26
C LYS A 119 16.44 22.32 2.15
N TYR A 120 15.14 22.17 2.41
CA TYR A 120 14.10 22.20 1.38
C TYR A 120 13.12 23.35 1.55
N GLN A 121 13.18 24.13 2.63
CA GLN A 121 12.26 25.23 2.94
C GLN A 121 10.80 24.79 3.18
N PHE A 122 10.57 23.49 3.34
CA PHE A 122 9.27 22.90 3.67
C PHE A 122 9.40 22.04 4.93
N ASP A 123 8.28 21.84 5.60
CA ASP A 123 8.19 20.80 6.61
C ASP A 123 8.34 19.43 5.94
N ASN A 124 8.92 18.45 6.64
CA ASN A 124 9.02 17.12 6.09
C ASN A 124 7.61 16.50 5.99
N PRO A 125 7.06 16.29 4.78
CA PRO A 125 5.69 15.79 4.61
C PRO A 125 5.57 14.30 4.98
N ASN A 126 6.70 13.62 5.20
CA ASN A 126 6.73 12.17 5.43
C ASN A 126 6.50 11.79 6.90
N LEU A 127 6.60 12.74 7.84
CA LEU A 127 6.68 12.42 9.27
C LEU A 127 5.41 11.74 9.80
N GLU A 128 4.24 12.28 9.45
CA GLU A 128 2.95 11.71 9.86
C GLU A 128 2.80 10.29 9.32
N LEU A 129 3.12 10.07 8.04
CA LEU A 129 3.04 8.74 7.44
C LEU A 129 4.02 7.77 8.11
N ILE A 130 5.28 8.15 8.33
CA ILE A 130 6.27 7.30 9.00
C ILE A 130 5.78 6.90 10.39
N GLU A 131 5.20 7.83 11.15
CA GLU A 131 4.65 7.56 12.48
C GLU A 131 3.47 6.57 12.41
N VAL A 132 2.55 6.75 11.46
CA VAL A 132 1.42 5.82 11.26
C VAL A 132 1.92 4.43 10.83
N LEU A 133 2.90 4.35 9.92
CA LEU A 133 3.51 3.08 9.51
C LEU A 133 4.17 2.37 10.69
N LYS A 134 4.90 3.11 11.53
CA LYS A 134 5.54 2.57 12.73
C LYS A 134 4.51 2.02 13.72
N ARG A 135 3.40 2.74 13.95
CA ARG A 135 2.29 2.26 14.79
C ARG A 135 1.63 0.99 14.27
N ASN A 136 1.69 0.75 12.96
CA ASN A 136 1.22 -0.47 12.30
C ASN A 136 2.32 -1.55 12.16
N GLY A 137 3.41 -1.43 12.91
CA GLY A 137 4.45 -2.46 12.99
C GLY A 137 5.46 -2.47 11.84
N VAL A 138 5.45 -1.46 10.96
CA VAL A 138 6.46 -1.31 9.91
C VAL A 138 7.80 -0.91 10.52
N ILE A 139 8.87 -1.57 10.11
CA ILE A 139 10.25 -1.17 10.43
C ILE A 139 10.77 -0.34 9.26
N VAL A 140 11.08 0.93 9.50
CA VAL A 140 11.66 1.82 8.49
C VAL A 140 13.13 2.06 8.83
N TYR A 141 14.00 1.66 7.91
CA TYR A 141 15.41 1.97 7.93
C TYR A 141 15.75 3.12 6.98
N VAL A 142 16.86 3.80 7.28
CA VAL A 142 17.59 4.61 6.30
C VAL A 142 19.03 4.10 6.17
N CYS A 143 19.55 4.09 4.94
CA CYS A 143 20.92 3.69 4.64
C CYS A 143 21.93 4.71 5.19
N GLY A 144 22.77 4.28 6.13
CA GLY A 144 23.84 5.11 6.71
C GLY A 144 24.85 5.61 5.69
N GLN A 145 25.22 4.78 4.70
CA GLN A 145 26.11 5.22 3.62
C GLN A 145 25.46 6.30 2.74
N ALA A 146 24.13 6.24 2.52
CA ALA A 146 23.41 7.24 1.75
C ALA A 146 23.26 8.56 2.52
N LEU A 147 23.06 8.51 3.85
CA LEU A 147 23.14 9.69 4.71
C LEU A 147 24.51 10.36 4.57
N ALA A 148 25.60 9.59 4.72
CA ALA A 148 26.96 10.09 4.60
C ALA A 148 27.21 10.72 3.22
N HIS A 149 26.81 10.05 2.14
CA HIS A 149 26.92 10.57 0.78
C HIS A 149 26.13 11.88 0.56
N SER A 150 24.98 12.01 1.22
CA SER A 150 24.10 13.19 1.12
C SER A 150 24.50 14.34 2.05
N GLY A 151 25.55 14.16 2.86
CA GLY A 151 25.98 15.13 3.88
C GLY A 151 25.02 15.23 5.07
N PHE A 152 24.22 14.19 5.33
CA PHE A 152 23.27 14.15 6.44
C PHE A 152 23.89 13.46 7.65
N ALA A 153 23.89 14.13 8.79
CA ALA A 153 24.31 13.50 10.03
C ALA A 153 23.22 12.52 10.51
N SER A 154 23.63 11.42 11.16
CA SER A 154 22.68 10.45 11.72
C SER A 154 21.74 11.06 12.76
N SER A 155 22.18 12.11 13.46
CA SER A 155 21.34 12.84 14.43
C SER A 155 20.25 13.69 13.78
N TRP A 156 20.25 13.85 12.46
CA TRP A 156 19.21 14.57 11.72
C TRP A 156 18.02 13.67 11.37
N VAL A 157 18.17 12.36 11.56
CA VAL A 157 17.15 11.39 11.20
C VAL A 157 16.01 11.43 12.22
N ASN A 158 14.78 11.38 11.72
CA ASN A 158 13.59 11.27 12.55
C ASN A 158 13.68 10.02 13.45
N ARG A 159 13.33 10.17 14.73
CA ARG A 159 13.46 9.11 15.74
C ARG A 159 12.71 7.81 15.43
N GLU A 160 11.68 7.85 14.60
CA GLU A 160 10.90 6.68 14.20
C GLU A 160 11.59 5.86 13.10
N VAL A 161 12.64 6.41 12.49
CA VAL A 161 13.48 5.76 11.46
C VAL A 161 14.79 5.31 12.06
N THR A 162 15.17 4.05 11.79
CA THR A 162 16.42 3.47 12.29
C THR A 162 17.53 3.61 11.25
N VAL A 163 18.71 4.10 11.67
CA VAL A 163 19.88 4.13 10.77
C VAL A 163 20.50 2.73 10.69
N ALA A 164 20.50 2.15 9.49
CA ALA A 164 21.20 0.90 9.19
C ALA A 164 22.59 1.17 8.62
N LEU A 165 23.48 0.16 8.63
CA LEU A 165 24.82 0.29 8.04
C LEU A 165 24.74 0.70 6.56
N ALA A 166 23.99 -0.06 5.76
CA ALA A 166 23.68 0.27 4.37
C ALA A 166 22.37 -0.40 3.91
N ALA A 167 21.71 0.13 2.89
CA ALA A 167 20.68 -0.62 2.17
C ALA A 167 21.24 -1.94 1.63
N LEU A 168 22.50 -1.93 1.16
CA LEU A 168 23.23 -3.12 0.69
C LEU A 168 23.42 -4.21 1.76
N THR A 169 23.20 -3.91 3.05
CA THR A 169 23.18 -4.94 4.10
C THR A 169 21.75 -5.30 4.50
N VAL A 170 20.83 -4.32 4.58
CA VAL A 170 19.41 -4.58 4.91
C VAL A 170 18.78 -5.51 3.88
N LEU A 171 18.97 -5.22 2.59
CA LEU A 171 18.36 -5.96 1.49
C LEU A 171 18.68 -7.47 1.52
N PRO A 172 19.95 -7.91 1.54
CA PRO A 172 20.25 -9.34 1.58
C PRO A 172 19.89 -9.99 2.92
N VAL A 173 20.06 -9.30 4.06
CA VAL A 173 19.73 -9.88 5.38
C VAL A 173 18.25 -10.26 5.45
N TYR A 174 17.36 -9.32 5.13
CA TYR A 174 15.92 -9.60 5.21
C TYR A 174 15.45 -10.58 4.13
N GLN A 175 16.02 -10.55 2.92
CA GLN A 175 15.69 -11.55 1.91
C GLN A 175 16.10 -12.97 2.34
N LEU A 176 17.27 -13.13 2.96
CA LEU A 176 17.72 -14.41 3.52
C LEU A 176 16.84 -14.86 4.70
N ASP A 177 16.25 -13.93 5.45
CA ASP A 177 15.26 -14.20 6.50
C ASP A 177 13.83 -14.49 5.95
N GLY A 178 13.71 -14.63 4.64
CA GLY A 178 12.48 -15.02 3.95
C GLY A 178 11.53 -13.87 3.60
N TYR A 179 12.01 -12.63 3.58
CA TYR A 179 11.23 -11.48 3.11
C TYR A 179 11.22 -11.41 1.59
N ALA A 180 10.03 -11.26 1.01
CA ALA A 180 9.87 -10.98 -0.41
C ALA A 180 10.22 -9.52 -0.71
N LEU A 181 11.13 -9.30 -1.66
CA LEU A 181 11.53 -7.97 -2.09
C LEU A 181 10.48 -7.35 -3.02
N ILE A 182 10.05 -6.13 -2.70
CA ILE A 182 9.36 -5.21 -3.60
C ILE A 182 10.34 -4.09 -3.94
N PRO A 183 10.97 -4.12 -5.13
CA PRO A 183 11.84 -3.05 -5.58
C PRO A 183 11.02 -1.86 -6.10
N GLU A 184 11.64 -0.67 -6.08
CA GLU A 184 11.06 0.56 -6.63
C GLU A 184 11.71 1.01 -7.94
#